data_AF-A0A6A5VVH7-F1
#
_entry.id   AF-A0A6A5VVH7-F1
#
_cell.length_a   1.000
_cell.length_b   1.000
_cell.length_c   1.000
_cell.angle_alpha   90.00
_cell.angle_beta   90.00
_cell.angle_gamma   90.00
#
_symmetry.space_group_name_H-M   'P 1'
#
loop_
_entity.id
_entity.type
_entity.pdbx_description
1 polymer ?
#
loop_
_entity_poly.entity_id
_entity_poly.type
_entity_poly.pdbx_seq_one_letter_code
_entity_poly.pdbx_strand_id
1 'polypeptide(L)'
;MAYSTELSNFMYNCQGISSITKRDFYRLFHRAWHTAFTKSNIEAGFEATGLSPLDAEVVLKRFKSKEVERPSSSESTTSVLSASNWRKIERLLRQAPLKVKGAKDKAYKRKKTRIIKVIDDA
;
A
#
# COMPACT_ATOMS: atom_id res chain seq x y z
N MET A 1 11.88 3.26 14.89
CA MET A 1 10.45 2.88 14.72
C MET A 1 9.97 2.19 15.99
N ALA A 2 9.27 2.91 16.88
CA ALA A 2 8.91 2.42 18.22
C ALA A 2 8.16 1.08 18.23
N TYR A 3 7.21 0.90 17.31
CA TYR A 3 6.44 -0.35 17.22
C TYR A 3 7.27 -1.55 16.78
N SER A 4 8.22 -1.35 15.85
CA SER A 4 9.13 -2.42 15.40
C SER A 4 10.03 -2.89 16.56
N THR A 5 10.47 -1.97 17.40
CA THR A 5 11.25 -2.31 18.61
C THR A 5 10.44 -3.16 19.58
N GLU A 6 9.19 -2.79 19.89
CA GLU A 6 8.30 -3.59 20.73
C GLU A 6 8.04 -4.98 20.15
N LEU A 7 7.90 -5.07 18.82
CA LEU A 7 7.72 -6.33 18.10
C LEU A 7 8.95 -7.24 18.25
N SER A 8 10.14 -6.69 18.03
CA SER A 8 11.41 -7.42 18.17
C SER A 8 11.62 -7.90 19.60
N ASN A 9 11.32 -7.05 20.60
CA ASN A 9 11.38 -7.42 22.00
C ASN A 9 10.40 -8.55 22.34
N PHE A 10 9.17 -8.50 21.82
CA PHE A 10 8.21 -9.58 21.97
C PHE A 10 8.73 -10.90 21.37
N MET A 11 9.22 -10.86 20.14
CA MET A 11 9.75 -12.05 19.45
C MET A 11 10.96 -12.63 20.19
N TYR A 12 11.85 -11.78 20.69
CA TYR A 12 13.00 -12.18 21.50
C TYR A 12 12.56 -12.89 22.79
N ASN A 13 11.62 -12.30 23.55
CA ASN A 13 11.12 -12.87 24.80
C ASN A 13 10.37 -14.20 24.59
N CYS A 14 9.65 -14.32 23.47
CA CYS A 14 8.91 -15.53 23.13
C CYS A 14 9.76 -16.60 22.45
N GLN A 15 11.00 -16.30 22.05
CA GLN A 15 11.90 -17.19 21.30
C GLN A 15 11.24 -17.84 20.06
N GLY A 16 10.23 -17.17 19.48
CA GLY A 16 9.42 -17.72 18.37
C GLY A 16 8.42 -18.83 18.74
N ILE A 17 8.25 -19.16 20.02
CA ILE A 17 7.31 -20.19 20.52
C ILE A 17 5.86 -19.66 20.51
N SER A 18 5.68 -18.36 20.73
CA SER A 18 4.38 -17.69 20.64
C SER A 18 4.30 -16.87 19.36
N SER A 19 3.22 -17.07 18.61
CA SER A 19 2.88 -16.19 17.49
C SER A 19 2.17 -14.93 17.99
N ILE A 20 2.33 -13.83 17.24
CA ILE A 20 1.61 -12.60 17.51
C ILE A 20 0.17 -12.74 17.03
N THR A 21 -0.78 -12.47 17.92
CA THR A 21 -2.19 -12.43 17.59
C THR A 21 -2.72 -11.01 17.62
N LYS A 22 -3.91 -10.79 17.05
CA LYS A 22 -4.59 -9.49 17.11
C LYS A 22 -4.85 -9.02 18.54
N ARG A 23 -4.93 -9.93 19.53
CA ARG A 23 -5.08 -9.56 20.96
C ARG A 23 -3.83 -8.87 21.51
N ASP A 24 -2.65 -9.21 20.99
CA ASP A 24 -1.38 -8.63 21.43
C ASP A 24 -1.14 -7.23 20.85
N PHE A 25 -1.86 -6.88 19.78
CA PHE A 25 -1.74 -5.60 19.09
C PHE A 25 -1.82 -4.42 20.06
N TYR A 26 -2.90 -4.34 20.87
CA TYR A 26 -3.13 -3.16 21.70
C TYR A 26 -2.02 -2.98 22.75
N ARG A 27 -1.53 -4.07 23.35
CA ARG A 27 -0.45 -4.00 24.34
C ARG A 27 0.85 -3.47 23.74
N LEU A 28 1.23 -3.98 22.57
CA LEU A 28 2.45 -3.54 21.86
C LEU A 28 2.30 -2.12 21.32
N PHE A 29 1.13 -1.81 20.75
CA PHE A 29 0.79 -0.49 20.26
C PHE A 29 0.82 0.56 21.37
N HIS A 30 0.20 0.28 22.53
CA HIS A 30 0.13 1.24 23.63
C HIS A 30 1.52 1.58 24.17
N ARG A 31 2.41 0.60 24.30
CA ARG A 31 3.82 0.84 24.67
C ARG A 31 4.54 1.68 23.62
N ALA A 32 4.43 1.28 22.35
CA ALA A 32 5.04 2.01 21.26
C ALA A 32 4.51 3.44 21.13
N TRP A 33 3.24 3.66 21.43
CA TRP A 33 2.58 4.96 21.42
C TRP A 33 3.24 5.92 22.41
N HIS A 34 3.40 5.51 23.67
CA HIS A 34 4.07 6.35 24.67
C HIS A 34 5.52 6.68 24.31
N THR A 35 6.22 5.75 23.65
CA THR A 35 7.58 5.99 23.16
C THR A 35 7.61 6.90 21.93
N ALA A 36 6.58 6.87 21.08
CA ALA A 36 6.53 7.65 19.84
C ALA A 36 5.98 9.07 20.06
N PHE A 37 4.97 9.24 20.92
CA PHE A 37 4.31 10.52 21.19
C PHE A 37 5.07 11.35 22.23
N THR A 38 6.31 11.71 21.89
CA THR A 38 7.10 12.67 22.67
C THR A 38 6.87 14.08 22.15
N LYS A 39 7.05 15.08 23.01
CA LYS A 39 6.95 16.51 22.63
C LYS A 39 7.81 16.81 21.39
N SER A 40 9.06 16.34 21.40
CA SER A 40 10.00 16.51 20.29
C SER A 40 9.52 15.90 18.98
N ASN A 41 8.95 14.69 19.00
CA ASN A 41 8.43 14.05 17.78
C ASN A 41 7.17 14.76 17.26
N ILE A 42 6.33 15.27 18.16
CA ILE A 42 5.14 16.04 17.79
C ILE A 42 5.56 17.35 17.12
N GLU A 43 6.47 18.10 17.74
CA GLU A 43 7.02 19.34 17.19
C GLU A 43 7.67 19.11 15.82
N ALA A 44 8.50 18.07 15.69
CA ALA A 44 9.10 17.70 14.41
C ALA A 44 8.05 17.33 13.35
N GLY A 45 6.93 16.73 13.75
CA GLY A 45 5.80 16.46 12.87
C GLY A 45 5.15 17.74 12.34
N PHE A 46 4.90 18.71 13.22
CA PHE A 46 4.37 20.02 12.83
C PHE A 46 5.36 20.79 11.93
N GLU A 47 6.64 20.78 12.26
CA GLU A 47 7.70 21.42 11.49
C GLU A 47 7.81 20.80 10.09
N ALA A 48 7.77 19.47 9.98
CA ALA A 48 7.84 18.76 8.71
C ALA A 48 6.66 19.06 7.77
N THR A 49 5.52 19.48 8.33
CA THR A 49 4.34 19.96 7.57
C THR A 49 4.35 21.46 7.33
N GLY A 50 5.27 22.21 7.95
CA GLY A 50 5.29 23.67 7.90
C GLY A 50 4.09 24.32 8.57
N LEU A 51 3.42 23.62 9.49
CA LEU A 51 2.29 24.15 10.26
C LEU A 51 2.77 24.99 11.44
N SER A 52 3.85 24.56 12.10
CA SER A 52 4.47 25.29 13.20
C SER A 52 5.99 25.06 13.17
N PRO A 53 6.80 26.11 12.93
CA PRO A 53 6.40 27.44 12.43
C PRO A 53 5.67 27.38 11.08
N LEU A 54 4.89 28.41 10.76
CA LEU A 54 4.13 28.46 9.51
C LEU A 54 5.07 28.70 8.32
N ASP A 55 5.42 27.64 7.59
CA ASP A 55 6.32 27.68 6.42
C ASP A 55 5.88 26.68 5.34
N ALA A 56 5.17 27.19 4.33
CA ALA A 56 4.71 26.38 3.20
C ALA A 56 5.86 25.84 2.32
N GLU A 57 7.04 26.49 2.32
CA GLU A 57 8.16 26.09 1.48
C GLU A 57 8.70 24.70 1.87
N VAL A 58 8.55 24.29 3.14
CA VAL A 58 8.92 22.94 3.60
C VAL A 58 8.21 21.86 2.80
N VAL A 59 6.94 22.08 2.45
CA VAL A 59 6.15 21.15 1.63
C VAL A 59 6.42 21.37 0.15
N LEU A 60 6.45 22.63 -0.32
CA LEU A 60 6.61 22.96 -1.74
C LEU A 60 7.95 22.50 -2.31
N LYS A 61 9.03 22.52 -1.52
CA LYS A 61 10.37 22.02 -1.93
C LYS A 61 10.33 20.56 -2.41
N ARG A 62 9.40 19.74 -1.91
CA ARG A 62 9.27 18.33 -2.33
C ARG A 62 8.71 18.18 -3.75
N PHE A 63 7.96 19.18 -4.21
CA PHE A 63 7.31 19.20 -5.52
C PHE A 63 8.06 20.04 -6.56
N LYS A 64 9.08 20.80 -6.13
CA LYS A 64 10.05 21.39 -7.05
C LYS A 64 10.84 20.23 -7.65
N SER A 65 10.34 19.70 -8.76
CA SER A 65 11.02 18.72 -9.59
C SER A 65 12.44 19.23 -9.85
N LYS A 66 13.45 18.39 -9.60
CA LYS A 66 14.76 18.61 -10.21
C LYS A 66 14.50 18.85 -11.69
N GLU A 67 15.08 19.90 -12.26
CA GLU A 67 15.25 20.03 -13.71
C GLU A 67 16.10 18.83 -14.16
N VAL A 68 15.46 17.67 -14.26
CA VAL A 68 15.97 16.59 -15.09
C VAL A 68 15.62 17.09 -16.47
N GLU A 69 16.64 17.57 -17.19
CA GLU A 69 16.53 17.82 -18.62
C GLU A 69 15.74 16.65 -19.19
N ARG A 70 14.54 16.95 -19.68
CA ARG A 70 13.69 15.95 -20.33
C ARG A 70 14.57 15.35 -21.42
N PRO A 71 14.97 14.06 -21.34
CA PRO A 71 15.79 13.49 -22.38
C PRO A 71 15.05 13.73 -23.70
N SER A 72 15.76 14.31 -24.67
CA SER A 72 15.21 14.60 -25.99
C SER A 72 14.40 13.39 -26.44
N SER A 73 13.15 13.61 -26.81
CA SER A 73 12.17 12.57 -27.15
C SER A 73 12.54 11.76 -28.41
N SER A 74 13.80 11.80 -28.84
CA SER A 74 14.24 11.35 -30.14
C SER A 74 14.77 9.92 -30.17
N GLU A 75 15.04 9.27 -29.04
CA GLU A 75 15.43 7.85 -29.02
C GLU A 75 14.81 7.09 -27.86
N SER A 76 13.50 6.87 -27.92
CA SER A 76 12.84 5.80 -27.16
C SER A 76 12.20 4.83 -28.14
N THR A 77 12.91 3.74 -28.42
CA THR A 77 12.41 2.58 -29.16
C THR A 77 11.52 1.67 -28.30
N THR A 78 11.26 2.04 -27.04
CA THR A 78 10.24 1.40 -26.21
C THR A 78 8.88 1.93 -26.65
N SER A 79 8.20 1.14 -27.48
CA SER A 79 6.84 1.44 -27.93
C SER A 79 5.96 1.75 -26.73
N VAL A 80 5.55 3.01 -26.60
CA VAL A 80 4.44 3.42 -25.76
C VAL A 80 3.22 2.67 -26.31
N LEU A 81 2.88 1.54 -25.70
CA LEU A 81 1.61 0.89 -25.93
C LEU A 81 0.55 1.83 -25.34
N SER A 82 0.11 2.79 -26.15
CA SER A 82 -1.00 3.67 -25.83
C SER A 82 -2.23 2.83 -25.43
N ALA A 83 -3.04 3.32 -24.49
CA ALA A 83 -4.28 2.65 -24.08
C ALA A 83 -5.22 2.36 -25.27
N SER A 84 -5.09 3.10 -26.38
CA SER A 84 -5.78 2.83 -27.65
C SER A 84 -5.37 1.51 -28.33
N ASN A 85 -4.28 0.87 -27.90
CA ASN A 85 -3.76 -0.39 -28.46
C ASN A 85 -4.29 -1.65 -27.75
N TRP A 86 -5.33 -1.55 -26.91
CA TRP A 86 -5.90 -2.69 -26.17
C TRP A 86 -6.30 -3.88 -27.05
N ARG A 87 -6.79 -3.62 -28.27
CA ARG A 87 -7.15 -4.69 -29.24
C ARG A 87 -5.93 -5.49 -29.69
N LYS A 88 -4.77 -4.84 -29.81
CA LYS A 88 -3.51 -5.51 -30.18
C LYS A 88 -3.00 -6.37 -29.02
N ILE A 89 -3.12 -5.87 -27.79
CA ILE A 89 -2.82 -6.60 -26.56
C ILE A 89 -3.74 -7.83 -26.42
N GLU A 90 -5.04 -7.68 -26.68
CA GLU A 90 -6.01 -8.78 -26.60
C GLU A 90 -5.72 -9.89 -27.62
N ARG A 91 -5.37 -9.53 -28.87
CA ARG A 91 -5.01 -10.51 -29.89
C ARG A 91 -3.79 -11.33 -29.50
N LEU A 92 -2.77 -10.69 -28.92
CA LEU A 92 -1.56 -11.38 -28.44
C LEU A 92 -1.87 -12.34 -27.29
N LEU A 93 -2.71 -11.92 -26.34
CA LEU A 93 -3.15 -12.79 -25.23
C LEU A 93 -3.95 -14.01 -25.72
N ARG A 94 -4.76 -13.85 -26.79
CA ARG A 94 -5.52 -14.94 -27.39
C ARG A 94 -4.66 -15.93 -28.17
N GLN A 95 -3.57 -15.46 -28.76
CA GLN A 95 -2.62 -16.30 -29.50
C GLN A 95 -1.68 -17.07 -28.57
N ALA A 96 -1.43 -16.56 -27.36
CA ALA A 96 -0.64 -17.27 -26.36
C ALA A 96 -1.47 -18.43 -25.75
N PRO A 97 -0.95 -19.68 -25.73
CA PRO A 97 -1.58 -20.77 -25.00
C PRO A 97 -1.34 -20.58 -23.49
N LEU A 98 -2.10 -19.68 -22.86
CA LEU A 98 -2.09 -19.53 -21.41
C LEU A 98 -2.76 -20.76 -20.79
N LYS A 99 -1.96 -21.66 -20.21
CA LYS A 99 -2.43 -22.78 -19.40
C LYS A 99 -2.99 -22.23 -18.07
N VAL A 100 -4.19 -21.68 -18.11
CA VAL A 100 -4.87 -21.16 -16.92
C VAL A 100 -5.38 -22.34 -16.09
N LYS A 101 -4.67 -22.69 -15.00
CA LYS A 101 -5.24 -23.53 -13.92
C LYS A 101 -6.21 -22.68 -13.09
N GLY A 102 -7.45 -22.54 -13.58
CA GLY A 102 -8.50 -21.75 -12.95
C GLY A 102 -9.55 -22.60 -12.25
N ALA A 103 -9.25 -23.10 -11.05
CA ALA A 103 -10.23 -23.75 -10.18
C ALA A 103 -10.83 -22.78 -9.14
N LYS A 104 -11.29 -21.58 -9.52
CA LYS A 104 -11.92 -20.64 -8.55
C LYS A 104 -13.13 -19.82 -9.03
N ASP A 105 -13.52 -19.88 -10.30
CA ASP A 105 -14.54 -18.95 -10.82
C ASP A 105 -16.00 -19.34 -10.49
N LYS A 106 -16.27 -20.61 -10.18
CA LYS A 106 -17.66 -21.08 -9.90
C LYS A 106 -18.15 -20.72 -8.48
N ALA A 107 -17.25 -20.45 -7.54
CA ALA A 107 -17.61 -20.15 -6.15
C ALA A 107 -18.09 -18.70 -5.95
N TYR A 108 -17.57 -17.75 -6.74
CA TYR A 108 -17.94 -16.34 -6.64
C TYR A 108 -19.36 -16.07 -7.14
N LYS A 109 -19.76 -16.70 -8.27
CA LYS A 109 -21.12 -16.55 -8.82
C LYS A 109 -22.20 -17.11 -7.86
N ARG A 110 -21.96 -18.25 -7.21
CA ARG A 110 -22.94 -18.86 -6.28
C ARG A 110 -23.18 -18.04 -5.00
N LYS A 111 -22.17 -17.35 -4.48
CA LYS A 111 -22.33 -16.51 -3.28
C LYS A 111 -23.12 -15.23 -3.58
N LYS A 112 -22.93 -14.63 -4.76
CA LYS A 112 -23.70 -13.44 -5.17
C LYS A 112 -25.20 -13.74 -5.36
N THR A 113 -25.55 -14.89 -5.93
CA THR A 113 -26.97 -15.26 -6.12
C THR A 113 -27.70 -15.60 -4.82
N ARG A 114 -26.99 -16.11 -3.79
CA ARG A 114 -27.61 -16.40 -2.48
C ARG A 114 -27.89 -15.16 -1.64
N ILE A 115 -27.04 -14.14 -1.70
CA ILE A 115 -27.23 -12.90 -0.92
C ILE A 115 -28.42 -12.09 -1.48
N ILE A 116 -28.60 -12.07 -2.80
CA ILE A 116 -29.70 -11.31 -3.43
C ILE A 116 -31.07 -11.93 -3.07
N LYS A 117 -31.20 -13.27 -3.04
CA LYS A 117 -32.47 -13.92 -2.66
C LYS A 117 -32.88 -13.72 -1.20
N VAL A 118 -31.94 -13.49 -0.29
CA VAL A 118 -32.27 -13.31 1.15
C VAL A 118 -32.83 -11.91 1.43
N ILE A 119 -32.65 -10.95 0.52
CA ILE A 119 -33.12 -9.57 0.68
C ILE A 119 -34.54 -9.40 0.12
N ASP A 120 -34.96 -10.21 -0.84
CA ASP A 120 -36.30 -10.10 -1.46
C ASP A 120 -37.40 -10.88 -0.70
N ASP A 121 -37.04 -11.72 0.28
CA ASP A 121 -37.96 -12.55 1.08
C ASP A 121 -38.13 -12.06 2.55
N ALA A 122 -37.70 -10.83 2.87
CA ALA A 122 -37.85 -10.19 4.19
C ALA A 122 -38.64 -8.88 4.07
#